data_AF-A0A9E6ANL1-F1
#
_entry.id   AF-A0A9E6ANL1-F1
#
_cell.length_a   1.000
_cell.length_b   1.000
_cell.length_c   1.000
_cell.angle_alpha   90.00
_cell.angle_beta   90.00
_cell.angle_gamma   90.00
#
_symmetry.space_group_name_H-M   'P 1'
#
loop_
_entity.id
_entity.type
_entity.pdbx_description
1 polymer ?
#
loop_
_entity_poly.entity_id
_entity_poly.type
_entity_poly.pdbx_seq_one_letter_code
_entity_poly.pdbx_strand_id
1 'polypeptide(L)'
;MTEKIDSAKNVNQLIAMLEVGTCLTIDELQALTDLSRKAISRAATNLIYRGCLERIEKGCYQLTTTGIKHKQSGHKLKSGMIKPRTGVYAPKRQAFRTRLWRAMQILQKFTINELLEIARDGSEKDPINNAQRYVKALTQAEYLILLKRREPSTKLTSNGFKRYSLIRNLGHLPPVLRKAANQNEIYDRNSKEVFLCAIS
;
A
#
# COMPACT_ATOMS: atom_id res chain seq x y z
N MET A 1 -5.71 -13.15 25.42
CA MET A 1 -5.94 -11.83 24.79
C MET A 1 -4.60 -11.16 24.56
N THR A 2 -4.11 -11.07 23.33
CA THR A 2 -2.89 -10.32 23.02
C THR A 2 -3.27 -8.86 22.77
N GLU A 3 -3.02 -7.99 23.75
CA GLU A 3 -3.10 -6.55 23.54
C GLU A 3 -2.29 -6.15 22.31
N LYS A 4 -2.90 -5.35 21.43
CA LYS A 4 -2.19 -4.71 20.34
C LYS A 4 -1.21 -3.71 20.96
N ILE A 5 0.03 -4.16 21.13
CA ILE A 5 1.13 -3.32 21.60
C ILE A 5 1.32 -2.17 20.60
N ASP A 6 0.98 -0.94 20.99
CA ASP A 6 1.21 0.25 20.19
C ASP A 6 2.72 0.52 20.13
N SER A 7 3.31 0.13 18.99
CA SER A 7 4.75 0.22 18.76
C SER A 7 5.27 1.67 18.83
N ALA A 8 4.45 2.69 18.58
CA ALA A 8 4.88 4.08 18.68
C ALA A 8 4.92 4.55 20.14
N LYS A 9 3.90 4.19 20.94
CA LYS A 9 3.84 4.51 22.37
C LYS A 9 5.07 3.97 23.10
N ASN A 10 5.40 2.69 22.89
CA ASN A 10 6.52 2.03 23.55
C ASN A 10 7.88 2.61 23.17
N VAL A 11 8.06 2.97 21.89
CA VAL A 11 9.29 3.60 21.39
C VAL A 11 9.50 4.97 22.04
N ASN A 12 8.43 5.77 22.16
CA ASN A 12 8.50 7.08 22.81
C ASN A 12 8.69 6.99 24.33
N GLN A 13 8.06 6.00 24.98
CA GLN A 13 8.29 5.75 26.41
C GLN A 13 9.74 5.36 26.67
N LEU A 14 10.30 4.47 25.84
CA LEU A 14 11.67 3.98 26.02
C LEU A 14 12.71 5.10 25.83
N ILE A 15 12.58 5.93 24.80
CA ILE A 15 13.53 7.03 24.55
C ILE A 15 13.46 8.12 25.64
N ALA A 16 12.29 8.32 26.26
CA ALA A 16 12.12 9.29 27.34
C ALA A 16 12.90 8.88 28.61
N MET A 17 12.93 7.59 28.93
CA MET A 17 13.55 7.07 30.16
C MET A 17 15.08 6.97 30.11
N LEU A 18 15.68 6.84 28.92
CA LEU A 18 17.13 6.75 28.79
C LEU A 18 17.79 8.11 29.00
N GLU A 19 18.74 8.20 29.92
CA GLU A 19 19.51 9.42 30.16
C GLU A 19 20.74 9.52 29.24
N VAL A 20 21.28 10.73 29.11
CA VAL A 20 22.45 10.96 28.27
C VAL A 20 23.68 10.37 28.95
N GLY A 21 24.41 9.50 28.25
CA GLY A 21 25.64 8.90 28.78
C GLY A 21 25.42 7.67 29.66
N THR A 22 24.18 7.25 29.90
CA THR A 22 23.88 6.01 30.64
C THR A 22 23.61 4.86 29.67
N CYS A 23 24.06 3.67 30.06
CA CYS A 23 23.75 2.44 29.38
C CYS A 23 22.83 1.61 30.28
N LEU A 24 21.61 1.33 29.81
CA LEU A 24 20.62 0.61 30.59
C LEU A 24 20.34 -0.77 29.97
N THR A 25 20.30 -1.77 30.83
CA THR A 25 19.95 -3.14 30.50
C THR A 25 18.44 -3.33 30.33
N ILE A 26 18.00 -4.43 29.72
CA ILE A 26 16.57 -4.76 29.61
C ILE A 26 15.92 -4.87 31.00
N ASP A 27 16.62 -5.42 31.99
CA ASP A 27 16.14 -5.56 33.36
C ASP A 27 15.92 -4.19 34.02
N GLU A 28 16.89 -3.29 33.91
CA GLU A 28 16.78 -1.93 34.44
C GLU A 28 15.69 -1.14 33.72
N LEU A 29 15.58 -1.28 32.39
CA LEU A 29 14.50 -0.67 31.61
C LEU A 29 13.12 -1.21 31.99
N GLN A 30 13.03 -2.48 32.37
CA GLN A 30 11.79 -3.09 32.86
C GLN A 30 11.44 -2.60 34.27
N ALA A 31 12.44 -2.30 35.11
CA ALA A 31 12.20 -1.69 36.42
C ALA A 31 11.72 -0.23 36.31
N LEU A 32 12.16 0.49 35.26
CA LEU A 32 11.83 1.89 35.01
C LEU A 32 10.58 2.10 34.12
N THR A 33 10.04 1.03 33.52
CA THR A 33 8.90 1.12 32.61
C THR A 33 7.90 -0.01 32.83
N ASP A 34 6.61 0.26 32.60
CA ASP A 34 5.57 -0.79 32.59
C ASP A 34 5.63 -1.70 31.35
N LEU A 35 6.77 -1.73 30.64
CA LEU A 35 6.92 -2.48 29.39
C LEU A 35 7.47 -3.88 29.67
N SER A 36 6.83 -4.89 29.07
CA SER A 36 7.40 -6.24 29.05
C SER A 36 8.77 -6.27 28.34
N ARG A 37 9.64 -7.22 28.71
CA ARG A 37 10.95 -7.44 28.03
C ARG A 37 10.83 -7.52 26.51
N LYS A 38 9.77 -8.17 26.01
CA LYS A 38 9.46 -8.29 24.58
C LYS A 38 9.12 -6.93 23.95
N ALA A 39 8.35 -6.10 24.65
CA ALA A 39 8.05 -4.74 24.22
C ALA A 39 9.29 -3.85 24.21
N ILE A 40 10.15 -3.94 25.24
CA ILE A 40 11.42 -3.21 25.33
C ILE A 40 12.34 -3.61 24.19
N SER A 41 12.58 -4.91 23.97
CA SER A 41 13.43 -5.41 22.89
C SER A 41 12.95 -4.94 21.50
N ARG A 42 11.64 -4.98 21.27
CA ARG A 42 11.04 -4.51 20.00
C ARG A 42 11.16 -2.99 19.84
N ALA A 43 10.97 -2.22 20.92
CA ALA A 43 11.14 -0.77 20.91
C ALA A 43 12.61 -0.37 20.68
N ALA A 44 13.54 -1.03 21.36
CA ALA A 44 14.98 -0.81 21.21
C ALA A 44 15.43 -1.12 19.78
N THR A 45 15.01 -2.24 19.20
CA THR A 45 15.29 -2.58 17.80
C THR A 45 14.81 -1.50 16.84
N ASN A 46 13.61 -0.96 17.04
CA ASN A 46 13.08 0.13 16.23
C ASN A 46 13.89 1.42 16.37
N LEU A 47 14.31 1.77 17.59
CA LEU A 47 15.14 2.95 17.85
C LEU A 47 16.54 2.81 17.26
N ILE A 48 17.15 1.62 17.34
CA ILE A 48 18.42 1.29 16.69
C ILE A 48 18.29 1.46 15.17
N TYR A 49 17.22 0.94 14.58
CA TYR A 49 16.98 1.08 13.14
C TYR A 49 16.76 2.54 12.70
N ARG A 50 16.26 3.41 13.59
CA ARG A 50 16.14 4.86 13.40
C ARG A 50 17.45 5.61 13.72
N GLY A 51 18.47 4.91 14.22
CA GLY A 51 19.75 5.46 14.64
C GLY A 51 19.73 6.17 15.99
N CYS A 52 18.61 6.17 16.73
CA CYS A 52 18.45 6.89 18.01
C CYS A 52 19.01 6.14 19.22
N LEU A 53 19.20 4.83 19.10
CA LEU A 53 19.84 3.99 20.10
C LEU A 53 20.97 3.20 19.47
N GLU A 54 21.95 2.86 20.29
CA GLU A 54 22.97 1.87 19.97
C GLU A 54 23.09 0.85 21.09
N ARG A 55 23.70 -0.27 20.77
CA ARG A 55 23.93 -1.38 21.71
C ARG A 55 25.43 -1.49 21.94
N ILE A 56 25.88 -1.05 23.11
CA ILE A 56 27.30 -1.07 23.48
C ILE A 56 27.75 -2.50 23.81
N GLU A 57 26.93 -3.23 24.58
CA GLU A 57 27.17 -4.62 24.96
C GLU A 57 25.89 -5.46 24.89
N LYS A 58 26.02 -6.78 25.13
CA LYS A 58 24.87 -7.69 25.09
C LYS A 58 23.81 -7.31 26.14
N GLY A 59 22.83 -6.53 25.70
CA GLY A 59 21.63 -6.21 26.49
C GLY A 59 21.60 -4.80 27.02
N CYS A 60 22.65 -4.00 26.77
CA CYS A 60 22.79 -2.63 27.25
C CYS A 60 22.57 -1.63 26.10
N TYR A 61 21.65 -0.67 26.29
CA TYR A 61 21.26 0.33 25.29
C TYR A 61 21.62 1.73 25.75
N GLN A 62 22.14 2.53 24.82
CA GLN A 62 22.52 3.93 25.05
C GLN A 62 22.00 4.83 23.94
N LEU A 63 21.66 6.08 24.29
CA LEU A 63 21.30 7.12 23.33
C LEU A 63 22.51 7.55 22.49
N THR A 64 22.35 7.49 21.18
CA THR A 64 23.30 8.09 20.23
C THR A 64 23.13 9.62 20.20
N THR A 65 24.04 10.32 19.50
CA THR A 65 23.91 11.78 19.28
C THR A 65 22.57 12.15 18.63
N THR A 66 22.04 11.33 17.72
CA THR A 66 20.72 11.57 17.10
C THR A 66 19.59 11.29 18.07
N GLY A 67 19.72 10.27 18.95
CA GLY A 67 18.78 10.00 20.03
C GLY A 67 18.68 11.15 21.03
N ILE A 68 19.82 11.73 21.42
CA ILE A 68 19.89 12.90 22.31
C ILE A 68 19.18 14.10 21.66
N LYS A 69 19.53 14.43 20.42
CA LYS A 69 18.86 15.52 19.66
C LYS A 69 17.36 15.28 19.55
N HIS A 70 16.95 14.03 19.34
CA HIS A 70 15.54 13.68 19.26
C HIS A 70 14.82 13.88 20.60
N LYS A 71 15.41 13.39 21.70
CA LYS A 71 14.90 13.59 23.05
C LYS A 71 14.78 15.08 23.39
N GLN A 72 15.78 15.89 23.04
CA GLN A 72 15.78 17.35 23.23
C GLN A 72 14.72 18.06 22.37
N SER A 73 14.45 17.57 21.15
CA SER A 73 13.43 18.17 20.28
C SER A 73 11.99 18.01 20.79
N GLY A 74 11.74 17.09 21.72
CA GLY A 74 10.41 16.81 22.29
C GLY A 74 9.40 16.22 21.29
N HIS A 75 9.78 16.01 20.03
CA HIS A 75 8.90 15.44 19.01
C HIS A 75 8.69 13.95 19.25
N LYS A 76 7.44 13.48 19.17
CA LYS A 76 7.12 12.05 19.28
C LYS A 76 7.42 11.33 17.97
N LEU A 77 8.12 10.19 18.06
CA LEU A 77 8.29 9.25 16.96
C LEU A 77 6.94 8.65 16.57
N LYS A 78 6.51 8.94 15.33
CA LYS A 78 5.28 8.36 14.77
C LYS A 78 5.49 6.91 14.32
N SER A 79 4.43 6.12 14.38
CA SER A 79 4.36 4.82 13.69
C SER A 79 4.36 5.09 12.18
N GLY A 80 5.25 4.43 11.45
CA GLY A 80 5.39 4.69 10.03
C GLY A 80 6.61 4.02 9.42
N MET A 81 6.64 4.04 8.09
CA MET A 81 7.73 3.52 7.29
C MET A 81 8.99 4.37 7.54
N ILE A 82 10.07 3.73 8.03
CA ILE A 82 11.29 4.43 8.46
C ILE A 82 12.19 4.81 7.27
N LYS A 83 12.14 4.04 6.18
CA LYS A 83 12.84 4.34 4.92
C LYS A 83 11.85 4.30 3.75
N PRO A 84 11.97 5.18 2.76
CA PRO A 84 11.15 5.10 1.55
C PRO A 84 11.28 3.71 0.91
N ARG A 85 10.19 3.19 0.34
CA ARG A 85 10.22 1.94 -0.43
C ARG A 85 11.15 2.15 -1.64
N THR A 86 12.34 1.57 -1.61
CA THR A 86 13.32 1.65 -2.70
C THR A 86 13.15 0.57 -3.77
N GLY A 87 12.30 -0.43 -3.53
CA GLY A 87 12.07 -1.53 -4.48
C GLY A 87 11.00 -1.22 -5.53
N VAL A 88 11.32 -1.48 -6.81
CA VAL A 88 10.35 -1.51 -7.91
C VAL A 88 9.29 -2.55 -7.59
N TYR A 89 8.02 -2.12 -7.48
CA TYR A 89 6.92 -3.05 -7.22
C TYR A 89 6.69 -3.93 -8.45
N ALA A 90 7.18 -5.16 -8.42
CA ALA A 90 6.80 -6.16 -9.39
C ALA A 90 5.33 -6.54 -9.18
N PRO A 91 4.44 -6.38 -10.18
CA PRO A 91 3.08 -6.89 -10.07
C PRO A 91 3.12 -8.40 -9.84
N LYS A 92 2.33 -8.89 -8.89
CA LYS A 92 2.06 -10.33 -8.84
C LYS A 92 1.44 -10.73 -10.19
N ARG A 93 2.08 -11.68 -10.89
CA ARG A 93 1.68 -12.15 -12.23
C ARG A 93 0.22 -12.66 -12.26
N GLN A 94 -0.29 -13.07 -11.09
CA GLN A 94 -1.65 -13.56 -10.84
C GLN A 94 -2.54 -12.56 -10.08
N ALA A 95 -2.23 -11.26 -10.07
CA ALA A 95 -3.16 -10.29 -9.52
C ALA A 95 -4.41 -10.20 -10.42
N PHE A 96 -5.59 -10.06 -9.82
CA PHE A 96 -6.86 -9.93 -10.55
C PHE A 96 -6.83 -8.86 -11.66
N ARG A 97 -6.23 -7.69 -11.40
CA ARG A 97 -6.09 -6.62 -12.42
C ARG A 97 -5.16 -6.99 -13.57
N THR A 98 -4.17 -7.84 -13.34
CA THR A 98 -3.31 -8.38 -14.40
C THR A 98 -4.11 -9.31 -15.31
N ARG A 99 -5.00 -10.13 -14.75
CA ARG A 99 -5.89 -10.98 -15.54
C ARG A 99 -6.93 -10.16 -16.30
N LEU A 100 -7.54 -9.17 -15.66
CA LEU A 100 -8.46 -8.23 -16.34
C LEU A 100 -7.77 -7.56 -17.53
N TRP A 101 -6.57 -7.03 -17.35
CA TRP A 101 -5.84 -6.36 -18.44
C TRP A 101 -5.55 -7.30 -19.61
N ARG A 102 -5.09 -8.52 -19.32
CA ARG A 102 -4.90 -9.54 -20.37
C ARG A 102 -6.20 -9.87 -21.09
N ALA A 103 -7.29 -10.03 -20.35
CA ALA A 103 -8.61 -10.26 -20.95
C ALA A 103 -9.03 -9.10 -21.86
N MET A 104 -8.79 -7.84 -21.47
CA MET A 104 -9.02 -6.67 -22.32
C MET A 104 -8.17 -6.69 -23.59
N GLN A 105 -6.89 -7.07 -23.49
CA GLN A 105 -5.97 -7.19 -24.63
C GLN A 105 -6.36 -8.32 -25.59
N ILE A 106 -6.95 -9.40 -25.09
CA ILE A 106 -7.42 -10.52 -25.92
C ILE A 106 -8.73 -10.16 -26.59
N LEU A 107 -9.72 -9.68 -25.82
CA LEU A 107 -11.06 -9.41 -26.32
C LEU A 107 -11.13 -8.18 -27.23
N GLN A 108 -10.31 -7.14 -26.96
CA GLN A 108 -10.31 -5.81 -27.60
C GLN A 108 -11.61 -5.01 -27.43
N LYS A 109 -12.77 -5.64 -27.59
CA LYS A 109 -14.12 -5.12 -27.32
C LYS A 109 -14.82 -6.05 -26.35
N PHE A 110 -15.34 -5.51 -25.25
CA PHE A 110 -15.84 -6.35 -24.16
C PHE A 110 -16.90 -5.65 -23.31
N THR A 111 -17.65 -6.46 -22.56
CA THR A 111 -18.45 -6.08 -21.41
C THR A 111 -17.72 -6.43 -20.12
N ILE A 112 -18.23 -5.90 -19.00
CA ILE A 112 -17.66 -6.23 -17.69
C ILE A 112 -17.89 -7.72 -17.34
N ASN A 113 -18.99 -8.33 -17.81
CA ASN A 113 -19.29 -9.73 -17.53
C ASN A 113 -18.31 -10.65 -18.26
N GLU A 114 -18.05 -10.43 -19.55
CA GLU A 114 -17.04 -11.18 -20.32
C GLU A 114 -15.65 -11.08 -19.68
N LEU A 115 -15.27 -9.89 -19.19
CA LEU A 115 -14.01 -9.74 -18.45
C LEU A 115 -13.97 -10.57 -17.17
N LEU A 116 -15.08 -10.63 -16.43
CA LEU A 116 -15.18 -11.38 -15.18
C LEU A 116 -15.16 -12.88 -15.42
N GLU A 117 -15.76 -13.36 -16.49
CA GLU A 117 -15.73 -14.78 -16.89
C GLU A 117 -14.30 -15.27 -17.12
N ILE A 118 -13.45 -14.43 -17.72
CA ILE A 118 -12.04 -14.78 -18.00
C ILE A 118 -11.13 -14.53 -16.78
N ALA A 119 -11.35 -13.44 -16.05
CA ALA A 119 -10.38 -12.93 -15.08
C ALA A 119 -10.58 -13.42 -13.64
N ARG A 120 -11.74 -13.96 -13.28
CA ARG A 120 -11.99 -14.45 -11.91
C ARG A 120 -11.30 -15.78 -11.67
N ASP A 121 -10.65 -15.93 -10.52
CA ASP A 121 -10.11 -17.22 -10.05
C ASP A 121 -10.78 -17.74 -8.78
N GLY A 122 -11.74 -16.98 -8.24
CA GLY A 122 -12.49 -17.35 -7.02
C GLY A 122 -11.84 -16.87 -5.73
N SER A 123 -10.64 -16.29 -5.77
CA SER A 123 -9.96 -15.72 -4.61
C SER A 123 -10.39 -14.28 -4.30
N GLU A 124 -11.11 -13.62 -5.22
CA GLU A 124 -11.48 -12.23 -5.07
C GLU A 124 -12.70 -12.02 -4.16
N LYS A 125 -12.57 -11.15 -3.17
CA LYS A 125 -13.68 -10.80 -2.25
C LYS A 125 -14.85 -10.09 -2.94
N ASP A 126 -14.55 -9.19 -3.89
CA ASP A 126 -15.54 -8.39 -4.62
C ASP A 126 -15.03 -8.09 -6.05
N PRO A 127 -15.08 -9.08 -6.94
CA PRO A 127 -14.50 -8.95 -8.28
C PRO A 127 -15.27 -7.98 -9.16
N ILE A 128 -16.60 -7.89 -9.01
CA ILE A 128 -17.47 -7.05 -9.83
C ILE A 128 -17.16 -5.58 -9.61
N ASN A 129 -17.19 -5.12 -8.37
CA ASN A 129 -16.91 -3.72 -8.03
C ASN A 129 -15.46 -3.36 -8.38
N ASN A 130 -14.50 -4.27 -8.17
CA ASN A 130 -13.11 -4.02 -8.52
C ASN A 130 -12.93 -3.86 -10.04
N ALA A 131 -13.55 -4.73 -10.85
CA ALA A 131 -13.55 -4.61 -12.31
C ALA A 131 -14.22 -3.31 -12.77
N GLN A 132 -15.40 -2.97 -12.25
CA GLN A 132 -16.13 -1.74 -12.58
C GLN A 132 -15.30 -0.49 -12.28
N ARG A 133 -14.71 -0.40 -11.09
CA ARG A 133 -13.87 0.74 -10.70
C ARG A 133 -12.63 0.86 -11.58
N TYR A 134 -12.04 -0.26 -11.94
CA TYR A 134 -10.85 -0.28 -12.79
C TYR A 134 -11.17 0.13 -14.24
N VAL A 135 -12.22 -0.45 -14.83
CA VAL A 135 -12.72 -0.08 -16.17
C VAL A 135 -13.13 1.39 -16.22
N LYS A 136 -13.82 1.91 -15.19
CA LYS A 136 -14.16 3.34 -15.10
C LYS A 136 -12.91 4.21 -15.16
N ALA A 137 -11.91 3.91 -14.32
CA ALA A 137 -10.69 4.70 -14.27
C ALA A 137 -9.90 4.65 -15.59
N LEU A 138 -9.81 3.47 -16.23
CA LEU A 138 -9.16 3.33 -17.54
C LEU A 138 -9.94 4.08 -18.64
N THR A 139 -11.26 4.15 -18.55
CA THR A 139 -12.08 4.96 -19.48
C THR A 139 -11.80 6.46 -19.27
N GLN A 140 -11.73 6.91 -18.01
CA GLN A 140 -11.44 8.30 -17.66
C GLN A 140 -10.01 8.74 -18.03
N ALA A 141 -9.09 7.80 -18.15
CA ALA A 141 -7.71 8.02 -18.57
C ALA A 141 -7.47 7.67 -20.05
N GLU A 142 -8.54 7.52 -20.85
CA GLU A 142 -8.47 7.30 -22.31
C GLU A 142 -7.70 6.04 -22.73
N TYR A 143 -7.70 5.01 -21.89
CA TYR A 143 -7.31 3.66 -22.29
C TYR A 143 -8.44 2.92 -22.99
N LEU A 144 -9.67 3.20 -22.55
CA LEU A 144 -10.90 2.59 -23.03
C LEU A 144 -11.84 3.67 -23.53
N ILE A 145 -12.66 3.33 -24.52
CA ILE A 145 -13.83 4.13 -24.89
C ILE A 145 -15.11 3.34 -24.62
N LEU A 146 -16.15 4.04 -24.18
CA LEU A 146 -17.50 3.48 -24.11
C LEU A 146 -18.12 3.50 -25.50
N LEU A 147 -18.56 2.34 -25.99
CA LEU A 147 -19.23 2.22 -27.28
C LEU A 147 -20.69 2.64 -27.17
N LYS A 148 -21.21 3.30 -28.23
CA LYS A 148 -22.61 3.75 -28.30
C LYS A 148 -23.60 2.59 -28.23
N ARG A 149 -23.30 1.49 -28.92
CA ARG A 149 -24.16 0.30 -28.96
C ARG A 149 -23.90 -0.59 -27.75
N ARG A 150 -24.97 -0.88 -27.01
CA ARG A 150 -24.96 -1.83 -25.89
C ARG A 150 -25.12 -3.25 -26.40
N GLU A 151 -24.61 -4.20 -25.62
CA GLU A 151 -24.87 -5.61 -25.87
C GLU A 151 -26.26 -5.97 -25.38
N PRO A 152 -27.09 -6.66 -26.20
CA PRO A 152 -28.42 -7.05 -25.77
C PRO A 152 -28.34 -7.98 -24.56
N SER A 153 -29.29 -7.82 -23.64
CA SER A 153 -29.47 -8.75 -22.53
C SER A 153 -30.51 -9.79 -22.91
N THR A 154 -30.42 -10.97 -22.32
CA THR A 154 -31.47 -12.01 -22.39
C THR A 154 -32.73 -11.62 -21.62
N LYS A 155 -32.66 -10.62 -20.74
CA LYS A 155 -33.83 -10.10 -20.00
C LYS A 155 -34.58 -9.06 -20.83
N LEU A 156 -35.88 -9.30 -21.04
CA LEU A 156 -36.77 -8.46 -21.84
C LEU A 156 -36.80 -6.98 -21.40
N THR A 157 -36.67 -6.72 -20.09
CA THR A 157 -36.74 -5.37 -19.50
C THR A 157 -35.38 -4.68 -19.32
N SER A 158 -34.29 -5.29 -19.77
CA SER A 158 -32.95 -4.75 -19.51
C SER A 158 -32.46 -3.87 -20.67
N ASN A 159 -31.87 -2.73 -20.31
CA ASN A 159 -31.20 -1.81 -21.24
C ASN A 159 -29.90 -2.39 -21.86
N GLY A 160 -29.59 -3.66 -21.62
CA GLY A 160 -28.37 -4.32 -22.11
C GLY A 160 -27.10 -3.92 -21.36
N PHE A 161 -25.97 -4.51 -21.74
CA PHE A 161 -24.66 -4.28 -21.12
C PHE A 161 -23.87 -3.20 -21.85
N LYS A 162 -23.16 -2.35 -21.08
CA LYS A 162 -22.22 -1.38 -21.66
C LYS A 162 -21.06 -2.13 -22.32
N ARG A 163 -20.71 -1.74 -23.54
CA ARG A 163 -19.56 -2.27 -24.27
C ARG A 163 -18.43 -1.25 -24.28
N TYR A 164 -17.21 -1.73 -24.09
CA TYR A 164 -16.01 -0.92 -24.08
C TYR A 164 -15.08 -1.42 -25.19
N SER A 165 -14.24 -0.52 -25.72
CA SER A 165 -13.16 -0.89 -26.63
C SER A 165 -11.83 -0.42 -26.04
N LEU A 166 -10.82 -1.27 -26.08
CA LEU A 166 -9.44 -0.91 -25.79
C LEU A 166 -8.91 -0.07 -26.95
N ILE A 167 -8.50 1.16 -26.67
CA ILE A 167 -7.94 2.08 -27.68
C ILE A 167 -6.45 2.37 -27.46
N ARG A 168 -5.95 2.11 -26.24
CA ARG A 168 -4.56 2.33 -25.88
C ARG A 168 -4.00 1.06 -25.25
N ASN A 169 -3.00 0.46 -25.89
CA ASN A 169 -2.31 -0.73 -25.39
C ASN A 169 -0.80 -0.48 -25.36
N LEU A 170 -0.28 -0.06 -24.21
CA LEU A 170 1.14 0.30 -24.04
C LEU A 170 2.01 -0.89 -23.61
N GLY A 171 1.44 -2.10 -23.46
CA GLY A 171 2.23 -3.29 -23.18
C GLY A 171 1.58 -4.27 -22.19
N HIS A 172 2.36 -5.25 -21.76
CA HIS A 172 1.87 -6.40 -20.99
C HIS A 172 1.60 -6.08 -19.51
N LEU A 173 2.19 -5.01 -18.96
CA LEU A 173 1.95 -4.63 -17.57
C LEU A 173 0.64 -3.84 -17.48
N PRO A 174 -0.29 -4.20 -16.57
CA PRO A 174 -1.52 -3.45 -16.42
C PRO A 174 -1.23 -2.04 -15.90
N PRO A 175 -1.91 -1.00 -16.40
CA PRO A 175 -1.86 0.34 -15.84
C PRO A 175 -2.36 0.35 -14.39
N VAL A 176 -1.73 1.14 -13.52
CA VAL A 176 -1.98 1.15 -12.08
C VAL A 176 -2.81 2.37 -11.70
N LEU A 177 -4.02 2.12 -11.21
CA LEU A 177 -4.83 3.15 -10.57
C LEU A 177 -4.20 3.56 -9.23
N ARG A 178 -3.81 4.83 -9.14
CA ARG A 178 -3.33 5.49 -7.92
C ARG A 178 -4.36 6.54 -7.50
N LYS A 179 -4.55 6.65 -6.18
CA LYS A 179 -5.32 7.73 -5.60
C LYS A 179 -4.35 8.88 -5.33
N ALA A 180 -4.46 9.99 -6.04
CA ALA A 180 -3.76 11.22 -5.67
C ALA A 180 -4.66 12.08 -4.77
N ALA A 181 -4.10 13.13 -4.18
CA ALA A 181 -4.81 14.01 -3.25
C ALA A 181 -6.03 14.70 -3.89
N ASN A 182 -5.90 15.08 -5.17
CA ASN A 182 -6.91 15.89 -5.87
C ASN A 182 -7.74 15.10 -6.88
N GLN A 183 -7.11 14.18 -7.63
CA GLN A 183 -7.79 13.36 -8.63
C GLN A 183 -7.14 11.99 -8.74
N ASN A 184 -7.89 10.99 -9.22
CA ASN A 184 -7.31 9.68 -9.51
C ASN A 184 -6.40 9.78 -10.74
N GLU A 185 -5.35 8.97 -10.76
CA GLU A 185 -4.44 8.87 -11.89
C GLU A 185 -4.18 7.40 -12.26
N ILE A 186 -3.91 7.16 -13.54
CA ILE A 186 -3.44 5.89 -14.07
C ILE A 186 -1.95 6.05 -14.37
N TYR A 187 -1.12 5.32 -13.63
CA TYR A 187 0.30 5.20 -13.95
C TYR A 187 0.52 3.99 -14.86
N ASP A 188 0.99 4.22 -16.09
CA ASP A 188 1.41 3.14 -16.98
C ASP A 188 2.83 2.73 -16.66
N ARG A 189 3.05 1.43 -16.46
CA ARG A 189 4.35 0.90 -16.08
C ARG A 189 5.23 0.54 -17.26
N ASN A 190 4.63 0.38 -18.44
CA ASN A 190 5.36 0.13 -19.67
C ASN A 190 5.93 1.44 -20.19
N SER A 191 5.13 2.51 -20.31
CA SER A 191 5.62 3.82 -20.77
C SER A 191 6.23 4.69 -19.65
N LYS A 192 5.95 4.36 -18.38
CA LYS A 192 6.32 5.17 -17.19
C LYS A 192 5.65 6.54 -17.13
N GLU A 193 4.54 6.72 -17.87
CA GLU A 193 3.77 7.96 -17.89
C GLU A 193 2.58 7.91 -16.93
N VAL A 194 2.08 9.10 -16.60
CA VAL A 194 0.89 9.29 -15.75
C VAL A 194 -0.23 9.89 -16.60
N PHE A 195 -1.40 9.25 -16.57
CA PHE A 195 -2.61 9.69 -17.23
C PHE A 195 -3.64 10.09 -16.18
N LEU A 196 -4.08 11.34 -16.23
CA LEU A 196 -5.06 11.87 -15.28
C LEU A 196 -6.45 11.30 -15.60
N CYS A 197 -7.17 10.85 -14.57
CA CYS A 197 -8.56 10.49 -14.75
C CYS A 197 -9.40 11.77 -14.77
N ALA A 198 -10.18 11.97 -15.83
CA ALA A 198 -11.17 13.04 -15.84
C ALA A 198 -12.10 12.97 -14.62
N ILE A 199 -12.36 14.13 -14.00
CA ILE A 199 -13.30 14.26 -12.89
C ILE A 199 -14.71 14.03 -13.46
N SER A 200 -15.38 12.98 -12.98
CA SER A 200 -16.78 12.68 -13.33
C SER A 200 -17.74 13.30 -12.35
#